data_AF-A0A0L8FZV1-F1
#
_entry.id   AF-A0A0L8FZV1-F1
#
_cell.length_a   1.000
_cell.length_b   1.000
_cell.length_c   1.000
_cell.angle_alpha   90.00
_cell.angle_beta   90.00
_cell.angle_gamma   90.00
#
_symmetry.space_group_name_H-M   'P 1'
#
loop_
_entity.id
_entity.type
_entity.pdbx_description
1 polymer ?
#
loop_
_entity_poly.entity_id
_entity_poly.type
_entity_poly.pdbx_seq_one_letter_code
_entity_poly.pdbx_strand_id
1 'polypeptide(L)'
;MALALGKSIETEYRENLHKLSAQLRGQAGLLFTNKTKEEVLKYFNEFYAPDFARSGNIATQDVDIDAGPLTNFSHSMEPQLRQLGLPTSLNRGVITLTKDYQVCKQGEKLSPEQSRILKLFGNMMAEFRITMEGMWSNDGSWEVFTTTKSLNQTADPQKDEEEIEDS
;
A
#
# COMPACT_ATOMS: atom_id res chain seq x y z
N MET A 1 -15.47 18.72 -0.42
CA MET A 1 -14.35 19.64 -0.11
C MET A 1 -13.96 20.51 -1.31
N ALA A 2 -13.71 19.98 -2.50
CA ALA A 2 -13.36 20.76 -3.71
C ALA A 2 -14.32 21.95 -4.02
N LEU A 3 -15.61 21.84 -3.71
CA LEU A 3 -16.58 22.91 -3.95
C LEU A 3 -16.27 24.21 -3.18
N ALA A 4 -15.68 24.11 -1.98
CA ALA A 4 -15.37 25.26 -1.13
C ALA A 4 -14.18 26.09 -1.64
N LEU A 5 -13.34 25.50 -2.50
CA LEU A 5 -12.16 26.15 -3.09
C LEU A 5 -12.47 26.84 -4.43
N GLY A 6 -13.68 26.62 -4.97
CA GLY A 6 -14.03 26.97 -6.35
C GLY A 6 -13.61 25.86 -7.34
N LYS A 7 -14.37 25.71 -8.42
CA LYS A 7 -14.09 24.74 -9.49
C LYS A 7 -13.62 25.39 -10.79
N SER A 8 -13.80 26.70 -10.89
CA SER A 8 -13.45 27.54 -12.03
C SER A 8 -12.91 28.86 -11.53
N ILE A 9 -12.29 29.63 -12.42
CA ILE A 9 -11.82 31.00 -12.15
C ILE A 9 -12.96 31.90 -11.63
N GLU A 10 -14.18 31.69 -12.10
CA GLU A 10 -15.35 32.50 -11.68
C GLU A 10 -15.84 32.16 -10.27
N THR A 11 -15.55 30.95 -9.80
CA THR A 11 -16.05 30.43 -8.52
C THR A 11 -14.94 30.33 -7.46
N GLU A 12 -13.71 30.71 -7.81
CA GLU A 12 -12.59 30.69 -6.87
C GLU A 12 -12.63 31.89 -5.94
N TYR A 13 -12.34 31.63 -4.66
CA TYR A 13 -12.26 32.69 -3.66
C TYR A 13 -10.98 33.52 -3.79
N ARG A 14 -9.90 32.91 -4.29
CA ARG A 14 -8.60 33.53 -4.52
C ARG A 14 -7.96 32.95 -5.79
N GLU A 15 -7.08 33.73 -6.39
CA GLU A 15 -6.41 33.38 -7.64
C GLU A 15 -5.77 31.98 -7.58
N ASN A 16 -5.97 31.22 -8.66
CA ASN A 16 -5.42 29.88 -8.87
C ASN A 16 -5.90 28.80 -7.88
N LEU A 17 -6.82 29.10 -6.97
CA LEU A 17 -7.32 28.14 -5.98
C LEU A 17 -8.15 27.01 -6.63
N HIS A 18 -8.80 27.29 -7.78
CA HIS A 18 -9.47 26.26 -8.57
C HIS A 18 -8.51 25.17 -9.09
N LYS A 19 -7.20 25.48 -9.25
CA LYS A 19 -6.19 24.50 -9.68
C LYS A 19 -5.90 23.46 -8.60
N LEU A 20 -5.80 23.89 -7.34
CA LEU A 20 -5.72 22.99 -6.18
C LEU A 20 -6.97 22.11 -6.10
N SER A 21 -8.15 22.71 -6.25
CA SER A 21 -9.43 21.99 -6.26
C SER A 21 -9.48 20.88 -7.32
N ALA A 22 -8.93 21.15 -8.51
CA ALA A 22 -8.88 20.19 -9.60
C ALA A 22 -7.99 18.97 -9.30
N GLN A 23 -6.97 19.13 -8.46
CA GLN A 23 -6.07 18.05 -8.01
C GLN A 23 -6.63 17.20 -6.87
N LEU A 24 -7.62 17.68 -6.11
CA LEU A 24 -8.22 16.93 -4.99
C LEU A 24 -9.15 15.81 -5.49
N ARG A 25 -8.58 14.76 -6.09
CA ARG A 25 -9.27 13.58 -6.61
C ARG A 25 -8.73 12.30 -5.96
N GLY A 26 -9.60 11.33 -5.73
CA GLY A 26 -9.21 10.05 -5.16
C GLY A 26 -8.75 10.16 -3.70
N GLN A 27 -7.61 9.53 -3.37
CA GLN A 27 -7.03 9.50 -2.02
C GLN A 27 -6.14 10.73 -1.79
N ALA A 28 -6.74 11.93 -1.81
CA ALA A 28 -6.04 13.19 -1.61
C ALA A 28 -6.50 13.89 -0.32
N GLY A 29 -5.57 14.55 0.37
CA GLY A 29 -5.81 15.35 1.57
C GLY A 29 -5.36 16.79 1.41
N LEU A 30 -5.87 17.67 2.27
CA LEU A 30 -5.42 19.06 2.38
C LEU A 30 -4.59 19.23 3.65
N LEU A 31 -3.41 19.80 3.50
CA LEU A 31 -2.55 20.22 4.61
C LEU A 31 -2.51 21.74 4.65
N PHE A 32 -2.92 22.31 5.78
CA PHE A 32 -2.75 23.73 6.07
C PHE A 32 -1.59 23.90 7.04
N THR A 33 -0.63 24.74 6.70
CA THR A 33 0.57 24.97 7.52
C THR A 33 1.11 26.37 7.27
N ASN A 34 1.79 26.91 8.28
CA ASN A 34 2.57 28.15 8.21
C ASN A 34 4.08 27.90 8.00
N LYS A 35 4.48 26.63 7.86
CA LYS A 35 5.87 26.23 7.59
C LYS A 35 6.27 26.53 6.16
N THR A 36 7.58 26.64 5.91
CA THR A 36 8.07 26.85 4.54
C THR A 36 7.92 25.60 3.69
N LYS A 37 7.93 25.79 2.37
CA LYS A 37 7.90 24.70 1.39
C LYS A 37 9.00 23.67 1.64
N GLU A 38 10.22 24.12 1.90
CA GLU A 38 11.39 23.27 2.11
C GLU A 38 11.23 22.40 3.36
N GLU A 39 10.74 22.98 4.46
CA GLU A 39 10.50 22.25 5.70
C GLU A 39 9.44 21.15 5.51
N VAL A 40 8.35 21.47 4.81
CA VAL A 40 7.24 20.53 4.57
C VAL A 40 7.68 19.41 3.64
N LEU A 41 8.34 19.74 2.53
CA LEU A 41 8.83 18.73 1.59
C LEU A 41 9.87 17.83 2.25
N LYS A 42 10.80 18.38 3.02
CA LYS A 42 11.78 17.60 3.78
C LYS A 42 11.09 16.63 4.74
N TYR A 43 10.13 17.14 5.53
CA TYR A 43 9.39 16.32 6.49
C TYR A 43 8.69 15.12 5.82
N PHE A 44 7.94 15.34 4.74
CA PHE A 44 7.19 14.26 4.08
C PHE A 44 8.06 13.31 3.24
N ASN A 45 9.23 13.76 2.79
CA ASN A 45 10.20 12.86 2.13
C ASN A 45 10.85 11.88 3.12
N GLU A 46 11.09 12.33 4.36
CA GLU A 46 11.65 11.52 5.44
C GLU A 46 10.58 10.71 6.18
N PHE A 47 9.34 11.18 6.19
CA PHE A 47 8.23 10.52 6.86
C PHE A 47 7.76 9.28 6.10
N TYR A 48 7.83 8.14 6.77
CA TYR A 48 7.17 6.91 6.36
C TYR A 48 6.64 6.20 7.61
N ALA A 49 5.61 5.38 7.42
CA ALA A 49 5.10 4.48 8.44
C ALA A 49 5.18 3.03 7.93
N PRO A 50 5.71 2.07 8.71
CA PRO A 50 5.62 0.66 8.36
C PRO A 50 4.15 0.24 8.18
N ASP A 51 3.86 -0.50 7.11
CA ASP A 51 2.54 -1.05 6.81
C ASP A 51 2.68 -2.53 6.41
N PHE A 52 1.56 -3.25 6.46
CA PHE A 52 1.49 -4.63 5.98
C PHE A 52 1.45 -4.66 4.45
N ALA A 53 2.28 -5.52 3.87
CA ALA A 53 2.24 -5.75 2.44
C ALA A 53 0.89 -6.34 2.02
N ARG A 54 0.46 -5.96 0.83
CA ARG A 54 -0.77 -6.41 0.17
C ARG A 54 -0.39 -7.35 -0.97
N SER A 55 -1.38 -8.08 -1.46
CA SER A 55 -1.22 -8.91 -2.66
C SER A 55 -0.63 -8.07 -3.81
N GLY A 56 0.36 -8.64 -4.49
CA GLY A 56 1.10 -8.00 -5.58
C GLY A 56 2.28 -7.13 -5.15
N ASN A 57 2.43 -6.81 -3.85
CA ASN A 57 3.68 -6.18 -3.37
C ASN A 57 4.86 -7.15 -3.50
N ILE A 58 6.05 -6.60 -3.67
CA ILE A 58 7.30 -7.37 -3.67
C ILE A 58 7.75 -7.57 -2.23
N ALA A 59 8.06 -8.81 -1.86
CA ALA A 59 8.60 -9.11 -0.53
C ALA A 59 9.96 -8.44 -0.35
N THR A 60 10.13 -7.72 0.76
CA THR A 60 11.37 -6.99 1.06
C THR A 60 12.43 -7.84 1.73
N GLN A 61 12.06 -8.99 2.29
CA GLN A 61 12.90 -9.93 2.99
C GLN A 61 12.31 -11.35 2.92
N ASP A 62 13.13 -12.37 3.19
CA ASP A 62 12.68 -13.74 3.37
C ASP A 62 11.91 -13.86 4.69
N VAL A 63 10.81 -14.64 4.69
CA VAL A 63 10.10 -15.01 5.92
C VAL A 63 9.81 -16.49 5.93
N ASP A 64 10.40 -17.14 6.93
CA ASP A 64 10.23 -18.55 7.24
C ASP A 64 9.61 -18.68 8.64
N ILE A 65 8.76 -19.68 8.81
CA ILE A 65 8.12 -20.02 10.10
C ILE A 65 8.54 -21.45 10.44
N ASP A 66 9.25 -21.61 11.56
CA ASP A 66 9.71 -22.91 12.03
C ASP A 66 8.55 -23.78 12.52
N ALA A 67 8.70 -25.11 12.37
CA ALA A 67 7.80 -26.08 12.93
C ALA A 67 7.72 -25.94 14.45
N GLY A 68 6.52 -26.06 15.02
CA GLY A 68 6.33 -25.94 16.46
C GLY A 68 5.02 -25.27 16.88
N PRO A 69 4.82 -25.10 18.19
CA PRO A 69 3.60 -24.51 18.73
C PRO A 69 3.52 -23.00 18.44
N LEU A 70 2.42 -22.56 17.84
CA LEU A 70 2.12 -21.15 17.59
C LEU A 70 1.28 -20.58 18.75
N THR A 71 1.95 -20.23 19.85
CA THR A 71 1.31 -19.79 21.10
C THR A 71 0.61 -18.44 21.01
N ASN A 72 0.92 -17.65 19.99
CA ASN A 72 0.38 -16.29 19.82
C ASN A 72 -1.04 -16.28 19.21
N PHE A 73 -1.56 -17.44 18.80
CA PHE A 73 -2.89 -17.55 18.19
C PHE A 73 -3.85 -18.35 19.08
N SER A 74 -5.11 -17.91 19.11
CA SER A 74 -6.21 -18.67 19.72
C SER A 74 -6.47 -19.95 18.92
N HIS A 75 -6.79 -21.05 19.60
CA HIS A 75 -7.16 -22.33 18.99
C HIS A 75 -8.25 -22.24 17.91
N SER A 76 -9.15 -21.26 18.02
CA SER A 76 -10.21 -21.00 17.05
C SER A 76 -9.70 -20.49 15.69
N MET A 77 -8.47 -20.00 15.62
CA MET A 77 -7.83 -19.50 14.38
C MET A 77 -7.24 -20.62 13.52
N GLU A 78 -7.17 -21.85 14.04
CA GLU A 78 -6.54 -22.97 13.34
C GLU A 78 -7.14 -23.24 11.96
N PRO A 79 -8.48 -23.27 11.78
CA PRO A 79 -9.07 -23.48 10.46
C PRO A 79 -8.70 -22.38 9.47
N GLN A 80 -8.59 -21.12 9.93
CA GLN A 80 -8.20 -19.99 9.10
C GLN A 80 -6.74 -20.12 8.65
N LEU A 81 -5.82 -20.45 9.57
CA LEU A 81 -4.41 -20.64 9.24
C LEU A 81 -4.23 -21.78 8.23
N ARG A 82 -4.96 -22.89 8.42
CA ARG A 82 -4.97 -24.02 7.48
C ARG A 82 -5.50 -23.62 6.10
N GLN A 83 -6.56 -22.83 6.04
CA GLN A 83 -7.13 -22.33 4.78
C GLN A 83 -6.17 -21.40 4.03
N LEU A 84 -5.30 -20.67 4.74
CA LEU A 84 -4.24 -19.87 4.14
C LEU A 84 -3.05 -20.70 3.64
N GLY A 85 -3.07 -22.03 3.82
CA GLY A 85 -2.04 -22.95 3.34
C GLY A 85 -0.98 -23.32 4.37
N LEU A 86 -1.08 -22.84 5.61
CA LEU A 86 -0.16 -23.23 6.68
C LEU A 86 -0.42 -24.69 7.09
N PRO A 87 0.61 -25.54 7.19
CA PRO A 87 0.46 -26.93 7.62
C PRO A 87 0.27 -27.04 9.14
N THR A 88 -0.90 -26.65 9.65
CA THR A 88 -1.23 -26.63 11.08
C THR A 88 -2.05 -27.83 11.54
N SER A 89 -1.85 -28.21 12.80
CA SER A 89 -2.72 -29.13 13.54
C SER A 89 -2.99 -28.61 14.95
N LEU A 90 -4.04 -29.12 15.59
CA LEU A 90 -4.36 -28.79 16.98
C LEU A 90 -3.80 -29.88 17.91
N ASN A 91 -2.75 -29.56 18.65
CA ASN A 91 -2.17 -30.46 19.63
C ASN A 91 -2.54 -30.00 21.04
N ARG A 92 -3.43 -30.75 21.71
CA ARG A 92 -3.91 -30.43 23.08
C ARG A 92 -4.45 -29.00 23.22
N GLY A 93 -5.15 -28.50 22.20
CA GLY A 93 -5.72 -27.16 22.19
C GLY A 93 -4.74 -26.05 21.79
N VAL A 94 -3.49 -26.36 21.45
CA VAL A 94 -2.51 -25.39 20.92
C VAL A 94 -2.31 -25.64 19.43
N ILE A 95 -2.37 -24.57 18.64
CA ILE A 95 -2.07 -24.62 17.21
C ILE A 95 -0.58 -24.94 17.06
N THR A 96 -0.26 -25.98 16.30
CA THR A 96 1.13 -26.40 16.04
C THR A 96 1.35 -26.48 14.54
N LEU A 97 2.41 -25.83 14.05
CA LEU A 97 2.89 -26.00 12.70
C LEU A 97 3.63 -27.35 12.60
N THR A 98 3.22 -28.20 11.67
CA THR A 98 3.71 -29.59 11.57
C THR A 98 5.06 -29.71 10.86
N LYS A 99 5.43 -28.71 10.05
CA LYS A 99 6.71 -28.60 9.35
C LYS A 99 7.05 -27.14 9.10
N ASP A 100 8.32 -26.84 8.88
CA ASP A 100 8.77 -25.50 8.52
C ASP A 100 8.04 -25.02 7.25
N TYR A 101 7.72 -23.74 7.22
CA TYR A 101 6.96 -23.13 6.13
C TYR A 101 7.58 -21.81 5.71
N GLN A 102 8.04 -21.76 4.46
CA GLN A 102 8.50 -20.52 3.83
C GLN A 102 7.30 -19.73 3.31
N VAL A 103 7.06 -18.56 3.90
CA VAL A 103 5.95 -17.68 3.51
C VAL A 103 6.28 -16.98 2.21
N CYS A 104 7.45 -16.37 2.10
CA CYS A 104 7.89 -15.68 0.88
C CYS A 104 9.41 -15.53 0.85
N LYS A 105 9.95 -15.37 -0.36
CA LYS A 105 11.33 -14.95 -0.58
C LYS A 105 11.42 -13.49 -1.00
N GLN A 106 12.50 -12.84 -0.60
CA GLN A 106 12.83 -11.48 -1.02
C GLN A 106 12.83 -11.38 -2.54
N GLY A 107 12.15 -10.35 -3.06
CA GLY A 107 12.05 -10.09 -4.50
C GLY A 107 10.87 -10.76 -5.20
N GLU A 108 10.14 -11.67 -4.54
CA GLU A 108 8.95 -12.31 -5.11
C GLU A 108 7.67 -11.48 -4.90
N LYS A 109 6.71 -11.61 -5.82
CA LYS A 109 5.36 -11.01 -5.68
C LYS A 109 4.55 -11.80 -4.66
N LEU A 110 4.01 -11.11 -3.66
CA LEU A 110 3.19 -11.70 -2.61
C LEU A 110 1.79 -12.06 -3.10
N SER A 111 1.34 -13.27 -2.79
CA SER A 111 -0.05 -13.69 -2.99
C SER A 111 -1.00 -13.10 -1.93
N PRO A 112 -2.33 -13.17 -2.15
CA PRO A 112 -3.32 -12.80 -1.12
C PRO A 112 -3.16 -13.61 0.17
N GLU A 113 -2.83 -14.89 0.09
CA GLU A 113 -2.62 -15.78 1.24
C GLU A 113 -1.33 -15.41 1.97
N GLN A 114 -0.22 -15.22 1.25
CA GLN A 114 1.07 -14.82 1.84
C GLN A 114 0.96 -13.48 2.57
N SER A 115 0.35 -12.47 1.94
CA SER A 115 0.14 -11.15 2.58
C SER A 115 -0.72 -11.23 3.85
N ARG A 116 -1.75 -12.09 3.86
CA ARG A 116 -2.55 -12.35 5.07
C ARG A 116 -1.76 -13.06 6.16
N ILE A 117 -0.94 -14.05 5.81
CA ILE A 117 -0.03 -14.72 6.75
C ILE A 117 0.93 -13.68 7.34
N LEU A 118 1.62 -12.90 6.52
CA LEU A 118 2.53 -11.85 6.99
C LEU A 118 1.85 -10.89 7.99
N LYS A 119 0.62 -10.49 7.70
CA LYS A 119 -0.18 -9.65 8.61
C LYS A 119 -0.50 -10.33 9.94
N LEU A 120 -0.90 -11.60 9.92
CA LEU A 120 -1.19 -12.37 11.13
C LEU A 120 0.05 -12.56 12.00
N PHE A 121 1.22 -12.69 11.39
CA PHE A 121 2.50 -12.85 12.07
C PHE A 121 3.20 -11.51 12.39
N GLY A 122 2.58 -10.37 12.08
CA GLY A 122 3.12 -9.04 12.43
C GLY A 122 4.25 -8.54 11.53
N ASN A 123 4.48 -9.18 10.39
CA ASN A 123 5.55 -8.79 9.45
C ASN A 123 5.09 -7.65 8.54
N MET A 124 5.56 -6.44 8.84
CA MET A 124 5.32 -5.24 8.02
C MET A 124 6.39 -5.15 6.92
N MET A 125 5.96 -5.24 5.66
CA MET A 125 6.83 -5.27 4.47
C MET A 125 6.47 -4.20 3.44
N ALA A 126 5.61 -3.25 3.81
CA ALA A 126 5.29 -2.09 2.99
C ALA A 126 5.61 -0.81 3.75
N GLU A 127 5.79 0.27 3.01
CA GLU A 127 5.90 1.62 3.57
C GLU A 127 4.70 2.43 3.13
N PHE A 128 3.99 3.01 4.10
CA PHE A 128 3.04 4.07 3.83
C PHE A 128 3.79 5.40 3.77
N ARG A 129 3.57 6.15 2.69
CA ARG A 129 4.14 7.48 2.48
C ARG A 129 3.05 8.45 2.05
N ILE A 130 3.20 9.70 2.48
CA ILE A 130 2.38 10.82 2.02
C ILE A 130 3.23 11.60 1.02
N THR A 131 2.75 11.72 -0.21
CA THR A 131 3.42 12.49 -1.26
C THR A 131 2.75 13.85 -1.40
N MET A 132 3.56 14.91 -1.44
CA MET A 132 3.08 16.25 -1.73
C MET A 132 2.90 16.39 -3.24
N GLU A 133 1.66 16.63 -3.70
CA GLU A 133 1.36 16.79 -5.14
C GLU A 133 1.46 18.24 -5.63
N GLY A 134 1.24 19.20 -4.73
CA GLY A 134 1.29 20.62 -5.05
C GLY A 134 1.12 21.50 -3.82
N MET A 135 1.32 22.79 -4.02
CA MET A 135 1.22 23.82 -2.98
C MET A 135 0.59 25.08 -3.57
N TRP A 136 -0.38 25.63 -2.83
CA TRP A 136 -0.93 26.94 -3.07
C TRP A 136 -0.52 27.85 -1.90
N SER A 137 -0.11 29.08 -2.20
CA SER A 137 0.28 30.07 -1.19
C SER A 137 -0.68 31.25 -1.17
N ASN A 138 -0.72 31.99 -0.05
CA ASN A 138 -1.61 33.12 0.14
C ASN A 138 -1.41 34.28 -0.86
N ASP A 139 -0.28 34.32 -1.56
CA ASP A 139 0.02 35.28 -2.62
C ASP A 139 -0.60 34.89 -3.98
N GLY A 140 -1.35 33.79 -4.05
CA GLY A 140 -1.97 33.29 -5.27
C GLY A 140 -1.06 32.41 -6.13
N SER A 141 0.18 32.14 -5.68
CA SER A 141 1.08 31.22 -6.36
C SER A 141 0.59 29.77 -6.24
N TRP A 142 0.74 29.03 -7.34
CA TRP A 142 0.40 27.62 -7.44
C TRP A 142 1.57 26.86 -8.04
N GLU A 143 2.03 25.85 -7.32
CA GLU A 143 3.14 24.99 -7.73
C GLU A 143 2.71 23.52 -7.70
N VAL A 144 3.07 22.78 -8.74
CA VAL A 144 2.86 21.32 -8.80
C VAL A 144 4.20 20.65 -8.56
N PHE A 145 4.23 19.68 -7.66
CA PHE A 145 5.41 18.86 -7.42
C PHE A 145 5.34 17.62 -8.31
N THR A 146 6.33 17.44 -9.19
CA THR A 146 6.44 16.21 -9.95
C THR A 146 6.87 15.09 -9.01
N THR A 147 5.91 14.33 -8.51
CA THR A 147 6.22 13.04 -7.89
C THR A 147 6.65 12.12 -9.01
N THR A 148 7.94 11.77 -9.08
CA THR A 148 8.39 10.61 -9.86
C THR A 148 7.60 9.42 -9.33
N LYS A 149 6.64 8.93 -10.12
CA LYS A 149 5.95 7.66 -9.85
C LYS A 149 7.00 6.56 -9.87
N SER A 150 7.61 6.24 -8.74
CA SER A 150 8.45 5.06 -8.60
C SER A 150 7.55 3.83 -8.57
N LEU A 151 7.49 3.17 -9.74
CA LEU A 151 7.37 1.73 -9.99
C LEU A 151 6.28 0.95 -9.21
N ASN A 152 5.12 0.79 -9.85
CA ASN A 152 4.53 -0.52 -10.15
C ASN A 152 3.25 -0.35 -10.98
N GLN A 153 3.42 -0.16 -12.29
CA GLN A 153 2.42 -0.48 -13.30
C GLN A 153 3.09 -1.37 -14.32
N THR A 154 3.12 -2.68 -14.07
CA THR A 154 3.09 -3.64 -15.17
C THR A 154 1.62 -3.95 -15.42
N ALA A 155 1.04 -3.22 -16.37
CA ALA A 155 -0.14 -3.69 -17.07
C ALA A 155 0.28 -4.92 -17.87
N ASP A 156 -0.33 -6.07 -17.61
CA ASP A 156 -0.34 -7.19 -18.54
C ASP A 156 -1.18 -6.78 -19.76
N PRO A 157 -0.64 -6.78 -20.99
CA PRO A 157 -1.47 -6.92 -22.17
C PRO A 157 -1.76 -8.42 -22.34
N GLN A 158 -2.93 -8.85 -21.88
CA GLN A 158 -3.57 -10.04 -22.47
C GLN A 158 -3.74 -9.77 -23.98
N LYS A 159 -3.00 -10.52 -24.79
CA LYS A 159 -3.36 -10.79 -26.17
C LYS A 159 -3.87 -12.22 -26.21
N ASP A 160 -5.17 -12.34 -26.36
CA ASP A 160 -5.81 -13.51 -26.95
C ASP A 160 -5.31 -13.60 -28.40
N GLU A 161 -4.55 -14.64 -28.73
CA GLU A 161 -4.41 -15.13 -30.10
C GLU A 161 -5.23 -16.43 -30.18
N GLU A 162 -6.38 -16.32 -30.84
CA GLU A 162 -7.17 -17.46 -31.29
C GLU A 162 -6.31 -18.27 -32.30
N GLU A 163 -5.99 -19.51 -31.94
CA GLU A 163 -5.53 -20.52 -32.90
C GLU A 163 -6.68 -20.86 -33.85
N ILE A 164 -6.54 -20.45 -35.12
CA ILE A 164 -7.25 -21.05 -36.24
C ILE A 164 -6.34 -22.18 -36.73
N GLU A 165 -6.63 -23.42 -36.37
CA GLU A 165 -6.11 -24.60 -37.05
C GLU A 165 -7.05 -25.00 -38.19
N ASP A 166 -6.56 -24.86 -39.42
CA ASP A 166 -7.08 -25.47 -40.64
C ASP A 166 -6.89 -27.00 -40.58
N SER A 167 -7.98 -27.76 -40.74
CA SER A 167 -8.07 -29.02 -41.52
C SER A 167 -9.52 -29.49 -41.67
#